data_AF-A0A5A9GFE1-F1
#
_entry.id   AF-A0A5A9GFE1-F1
#
_cell.length_a   1.000
_cell.length_b   1.000
_cell.length_c   1.000
_cell.angle_alpha   90.00
_cell.angle_beta   90.00
_cell.angle_gamma   90.00
#
_symmetry.space_group_name_H-M   'P 1'
#
loop_
_entity.id
_entity.type
_entity.pdbx_description
1 polymer ?
#
loop_
_entity_poly.entity_id
_entity_poly.type
_entity_poly.pdbx_seq_one_letter_code
_entity_poly.pdbx_strand_id
1 'polypeptide(L)'
;MPTIYDIAQLQPLAAIGRAHGVRFRLRGGVATRLVMQMDNAAWGRPADLFSLTPFLSDVDLVHSGQPKQTRQIMEAIQGSVPGAECVRWELWSKEDEAAAQADWAQGNLIPARLLSIGDDPLGSVADPAGGLEDLRKRHFRYVRTPLYLQSPLFRAGRDLEVFSALLFLQTLAEAGISDNLDTLRAQSGWAAVQAVFADARSDWIQRRRLEEHAPLRDRLVRLVLAAIAWHRTPREFHQVATASGLRAYLTAVTGPGNPVQLPDPLHSFLTDEFSPSHDPWAEPSAFCISPVLGGDSRRLPLVLSGALWTNVPPPNLPPLAAGLQIALVSPPLPVAPGGAVTGWPGSMVDPMSTVARLVSDADEFIHLHLWPTGTARPVPAACQVEDLSALLLLEGEQLSEPVVIAPACVAERRSAQPGAGLSLRLNCYGALAALARSASLSARIILVHLGNG
;
A
#
# COMPACT_ATOMS: atom_id res chain seq x y z
N MET A 1 -7.85 3.04 24.71
CA MET A 1 -6.83 3.75 23.90
C MET A 1 -6.05 2.71 23.12
N PRO A 2 -5.59 3.00 21.91
CA PRO A 2 -4.83 2.06 21.10
C PRO A 2 -3.52 1.64 21.77
N THR A 3 -3.11 0.40 21.53
CA THR A 3 -1.76 -0.10 21.73
C THR A 3 -1.20 -0.61 20.41
N ILE A 4 0.13 -0.73 20.30
CA ILE A 4 0.76 -1.33 19.11
C ILE A 4 0.27 -2.78 18.84
N TYR A 5 -0.17 -3.49 19.89
CA TYR A 5 -0.62 -4.88 19.80
C TYR A 5 -2.08 -5.04 19.35
N ASP A 6 -2.81 -3.93 19.17
CA ASP A 6 -4.12 -3.95 18.51
C ASP A 6 -4.00 -4.30 17.02
N ILE A 7 -2.80 -4.16 16.45
CA ILE A 7 -2.45 -4.68 15.13
C ILE A 7 -1.98 -6.12 15.29
N ALA A 8 -2.77 -7.07 14.79
CA ALA A 8 -2.54 -8.51 15.02
C ALA A 8 -1.14 -8.97 14.60
N GLN A 9 -0.65 -8.50 13.44
CA GLN A 9 0.68 -8.85 12.94
C GLN A 9 1.82 -8.32 13.81
N LEU A 10 1.60 -7.29 14.63
CA LEU A 10 2.63 -6.71 15.50
C LEU A 10 2.68 -7.34 16.90
N GLN A 11 1.80 -8.29 17.22
CA GLN A 11 1.83 -9.00 18.51
C GLN A 11 3.18 -9.69 18.82
N PRO A 12 3.91 -10.29 17.85
CA PRO A 12 5.23 -10.87 18.09
C PRO A 12 6.27 -9.88 18.65
N LEU A 13 6.08 -8.56 18.44
CA LEU A 13 6.96 -7.53 19.02
C LEU A 13 7.03 -7.61 20.54
N ALA A 14 5.99 -8.12 21.22
CA ALA A 14 6.01 -8.33 22.67
C ALA A 14 7.07 -9.38 23.08
N ALA A 15 7.19 -10.47 22.32
CA ALA A 15 8.18 -11.52 22.58
C ALA A 15 9.60 -11.03 22.25
N ILE A 16 9.76 -10.35 21.12
CA ILE A 16 11.03 -9.72 20.71
C ILE A 16 11.48 -8.70 21.76
N GLY A 17 10.57 -7.86 22.24
CA GLY A 17 10.85 -6.85 23.26
C GLY A 17 11.39 -7.47 24.55
N ARG A 18 10.77 -8.55 25.03
CA ARG A 18 11.26 -9.31 26.19
C ARG A 18 12.63 -9.93 25.94
N ALA A 19 12.85 -10.55 24.78
CA ALA A 19 14.11 -11.21 24.44
C ALA A 19 15.29 -10.23 24.40
N HIS A 20 15.06 -9.01 23.91
CA HIS A 20 16.10 -7.98 23.80
C HIS A 20 16.10 -6.97 24.97
N GLY A 21 15.19 -7.08 25.93
CA GLY A 21 15.04 -6.15 27.05
C GLY A 21 14.65 -4.73 26.61
N VAL A 22 13.82 -4.62 25.57
CA VAL A 22 13.38 -3.33 24.99
C VAL A 22 11.86 -3.22 24.94
N ARG A 23 11.39 -1.98 24.85
CA ARG A 23 10.01 -1.61 24.54
C ARG A 23 9.91 -1.02 23.15
N PHE A 24 8.75 -1.17 22.52
CA PHE A 24 8.49 -0.65 21.19
C PHE A 24 7.46 0.49 21.21
N ARG A 25 7.64 1.42 20.26
CA ARG A 25 6.67 2.45 19.94
C ARG A 25 6.50 2.53 18.42
N LEU A 26 5.26 2.46 17.96
CA LEU A 26 4.88 2.74 16.58
C LEU A 26 4.73 4.25 16.41
N ARG A 27 5.17 4.83 15.29
CA ARG A 27 5.03 6.26 15.02
C ARG A 27 4.53 6.52 13.60
N GLY A 28 4.31 7.79 13.27
CA GLY A 28 4.12 8.24 11.89
C GLY A 28 2.78 7.81 11.29
N GLY A 29 2.81 7.43 10.01
CA GLY A 29 1.60 7.17 9.22
C GLY A 29 0.76 6.00 9.74
N VAL A 30 1.41 4.89 10.13
CA VAL A 30 0.71 3.70 10.65
C VAL A 30 0.02 4.01 11.98
N ALA A 31 0.70 4.72 12.89
CA ALA A 31 0.10 5.17 14.15
C ALA A 31 -1.11 6.07 13.90
N THR A 32 -0.98 7.04 12.99
CA THR A 32 -2.08 7.94 12.60
C THR A 32 -3.31 7.16 12.11
N ARG A 33 -3.10 6.22 11.18
CA ARG A 33 -4.18 5.42 10.58
C ARG A 33 -4.81 4.46 11.58
N LEU A 34 -4.03 3.90 12.51
CA LEU A 34 -4.57 3.08 13.58
C LEU A 34 -5.55 3.88 14.44
N VAL A 35 -5.19 5.10 14.84
CA VAL A 35 -6.09 5.99 15.57
C VAL A 35 -7.33 6.32 14.74
N MET A 36 -7.17 6.68 13.46
CA MET A 36 -8.29 6.95 12.56
C MET A 36 -9.25 5.74 12.44
N GLN A 37 -8.71 4.52 12.33
CA GLN A 37 -9.51 3.30 12.19
C GLN A 37 -10.27 3.00 13.49
N MET A 38 -9.63 3.18 14.65
CA MET A 38 -10.26 2.89 15.95
C MET A 38 -11.33 3.91 16.34
N ASP A 39 -11.16 5.18 15.98
CA ASP A 39 -12.18 6.21 16.19
C ASP A 39 -13.40 6.01 15.27
N ASN A 40 -13.23 5.30 14.16
CA ASN A 40 -14.28 5.06 13.17
C ASN A 40 -14.98 3.71 13.43
N ALA A 41 -15.92 3.71 14.38
CA ALA A 41 -16.71 2.53 14.80
C ALA A 41 -17.38 1.76 13.64
N ALA A 42 -17.57 2.41 12.48
CA ALA A 42 -18.13 1.80 11.28
C ALA A 42 -17.29 0.66 10.68
N TRP A 43 -16.01 0.52 11.06
CA TRP A 43 -15.12 -0.42 10.39
C TRP A 43 -15.21 -1.84 10.96
N GLY A 44 -15.56 -2.01 12.24
CA GLY A 44 -15.88 -3.29 12.88
C GLY A 44 -14.86 -4.44 12.73
N ARG A 45 -13.71 -4.16 12.10
CA ARG A 45 -12.68 -5.12 11.73
C ARG A 45 -11.44 -4.86 12.57
N PRO A 46 -10.71 -5.92 12.98
CA PRO A 46 -9.41 -5.79 13.60
C PRO A 46 -8.48 -4.91 12.77
N ALA A 47 -7.58 -4.20 13.44
CA ALA A 47 -6.53 -3.48 12.75
C ALA A 47 -5.57 -4.47 12.08
N ASP A 48 -5.32 -4.25 10.80
CA ASP A 48 -4.50 -5.09 9.95
C ASP A 48 -3.32 -4.25 9.46
N LEU A 49 -2.10 -4.75 9.68
CA LEU A 49 -0.88 -4.02 9.33
C LEU A 49 -0.89 -3.62 7.85
N PHE A 50 -1.30 -4.52 6.95
CA PHE A 50 -1.34 -4.24 5.51
C PHE A 50 -2.31 -3.11 5.17
N SER A 51 -3.48 -3.09 5.81
CA SER A 51 -4.47 -2.02 5.65
C SER A 51 -3.99 -0.67 6.22
N LEU A 52 -3.11 -0.70 7.23
CA LEU A 52 -2.51 0.49 7.84
C LEU A 52 -1.20 0.94 7.15
N THR A 53 -0.61 0.08 6.32
CA THR A 53 0.61 0.34 5.55
C THR A 53 0.35 0.26 4.04
N PRO A 54 -0.51 1.12 3.49
CA PRO A 54 -0.69 1.15 2.05
C PRO A 54 0.54 1.70 1.35
N PHE A 55 0.58 1.43 0.07
CA PHE A 55 1.72 1.50 -0.81
C PHE A 55 2.69 2.67 -0.54
N LEU A 56 3.97 2.36 -0.40
CA LEU A 56 5.10 3.25 -0.05
C LEU A 56 5.15 3.73 1.40
N SER A 57 4.17 3.37 2.23
CA SER A 57 4.23 3.67 3.67
C SER A 57 5.21 2.75 4.38
N ASP A 58 5.94 3.33 5.31
CA ASP A 58 6.87 2.61 6.16
C ASP A 58 6.20 2.23 7.47
N VAL A 59 6.65 1.11 8.05
CA VAL A 59 6.39 0.80 9.44
C VAL A 59 7.51 1.40 10.27
N ASP A 60 7.23 2.57 10.82
CA ASP A 60 8.17 3.33 11.63
C ASP A 60 8.06 2.88 13.09
N LEU A 61 9.12 2.24 13.60
CA LEU A 61 9.26 1.78 14.97
C LEU A 61 10.40 2.48 15.69
N VAL A 62 10.22 2.68 16.99
CA VAL A 62 11.28 3.08 17.92
C VAL A 62 11.41 2.02 18.99
N HIS A 63 12.63 1.64 19.34
CA HIS A 63 12.91 0.79 20.49
C HIS A 63 13.64 1.53 21.62
N SER A 64 13.36 1.14 22.87
CA SER A 64 13.99 1.74 24.05
C SER A 64 15.45 1.34 24.30
N GLY A 65 15.97 0.34 23.57
CA GLY A 65 17.35 -0.14 23.67
C GLY A 65 18.40 0.80 23.07
N GLN A 66 19.67 0.39 23.16
CA GLN A 66 20.83 1.10 22.60
C GLN A 66 20.92 0.93 21.07
N PRO A 67 21.50 1.90 20.33
CA PRO A 67 21.62 1.84 18.86
C PRO A 67 22.28 0.55 18.33
N LYS A 68 23.25 -0.01 19.06
CA LYS A 68 23.93 -1.26 18.66
C LYS A 68 23.00 -2.48 18.60
N GLN A 69 21.84 -2.42 19.26
CA GLN A 69 20.84 -3.49 19.27
C GLN A 69 19.92 -3.45 18.04
N THR A 70 19.83 -2.31 17.34
CA THR A 70 18.86 -2.07 16.24
C THR A 70 18.92 -3.16 15.17
N ARG A 71 20.13 -3.57 14.74
CA ARG A 71 20.30 -4.60 13.72
C ARG A 71 19.73 -5.95 14.14
N GLN A 72 20.07 -6.42 15.35
CA GLN A 72 19.61 -7.71 15.86
C GLN A 72 18.09 -7.72 16.07
N ILE A 73 17.54 -6.59 16.54
CA ILE A 73 16.09 -6.44 16.70
C ILE A 73 15.40 -6.46 15.33
N MET A 74 15.95 -5.79 14.31
CA MET A 74 15.40 -5.83 12.95
C MET A 74 15.41 -7.24 12.36
N GLU A 75 16.51 -8.00 12.53
CA GLU A 75 16.59 -9.40 12.10
C GLU A 75 15.52 -10.26 12.80
N ALA A 76 15.27 -10.03 14.11
CA ALA A 76 14.21 -10.71 14.84
C ALA A 76 12.79 -10.35 14.36
N ILE A 77 12.55 -9.07 14.01
CA ILE A 77 11.29 -8.62 13.40
C ILE A 77 11.06 -9.34 12.08
N GLN A 78 12.07 -9.34 11.19
CA GLN A 78 11.99 -9.99 9.88
C GLN A 78 11.72 -11.50 9.98
N GLY A 79 12.24 -12.17 11.01
CA GLY A 79 12.03 -13.61 11.21
C GLY A 79 10.74 -14.00 11.93
N SER A 80 10.06 -13.05 12.61
CA SER A 80 8.97 -13.39 13.55
C SER A 80 7.66 -12.65 13.31
N VAL A 81 7.68 -11.48 12.67
CA VAL A 81 6.45 -10.73 12.36
C VAL A 81 5.85 -11.28 11.07
N PRO A 82 4.57 -11.75 11.07
CA PRO A 82 3.92 -12.27 9.87
C PRO A 82 3.91 -11.25 8.72
N GLY A 83 4.46 -11.63 7.58
CA GLY A 83 4.53 -10.77 6.39
C GLY A 83 5.52 -9.60 6.52
N ALA A 84 6.49 -9.67 7.44
CA ALA A 84 7.48 -8.61 7.63
C ALA A 84 8.27 -8.30 6.36
N GLU A 85 8.51 -9.29 5.50
CA GLU A 85 9.16 -9.14 4.21
C GLU A 85 8.34 -8.34 3.19
N CYS A 86 7.04 -8.18 3.43
CA CYS A 86 6.12 -7.46 2.56
C CYS A 86 6.00 -5.97 2.90
N VAL A 87 6.63 -5.50 3.97
CA VAL A 87 6.59 -4.09 4.40
C VAL A 87 8.00 -3.51 4.52
N ARG A 88 8.13 -2.20 4.29
CA ARG A 88 9.38 -1.47 4.51
C ARG A 88 9.42 -1.03 5.97
N TRP A 89 10.45 -1.47 6.69
CA TRP A 89 10.64 -1.16 8.09
C TRP A 89 11.65 -0.04 8.27
N GLU A 90 11.29 0.93 9.11
CA GLU A 90 12.25 1.87 9.68
C GLU A 90 12.28 1.64 11.20
N LEU A 91 13.43 1.21 11.73
CA LEU A 91 13.60 0.97 13.15
C LEU A 91 14.68 1.88 13.71
N TRP A 92 14.30 2.71 14.67
CA TRP A 92 15.19 3.66 15.34
C TRP A 92 15.41 3.28 16.80
N SER A 93 16.59 3.59 17.32
CA SER A 93 16.79 3.63 18.76
C SER A 93 16.17 4.91 19.35
N LYS A 94 16.01 4.94 20.67
CA LYS A 94 15.56 6.15 21.38
C LYS A 94 16.52 7.33 21.18
N GLU A 95 17.82 7.08 21.02
CA GLU A 95 18.83 8.12 20.77
C GLU A 95 18.65 8.71 19.36
N ASP A 96 18.42 7.88 18.35
CA ASP A 96 18.14 8.32 16.98
C ASP A 96 16.82 9.12 16.92
N GLU A 97 15.79 8.67 17.64
CA GLU A 97 14.52 9.40 17.77
C GLU A 97 14.74 10.78 18.39
N ALA A 98 15.48 10.89 19.48
CA ALA A 98 15.74 12.16 20.15
C ALA A 98 16.51 13.14 19.26
N ALA A 99 17.50 12.65 18.52
CA ALA A 99 18.26 13.47 17.57
C ALA A 99 17.34 14.02 16.45
N ALA A 100 16.49 13.17 15.88
CA ALA A 100 15.54 13.59 14.86
C ALA A 100 14.42 14.50 15.38
N GLN A 101 13.99 14.32 16.64
CA GLN A 101 13.00 15.21 17.28
C GLN A 101 13.55 16.63 17.49
N ALA A 102 14.85 16.77 17.77
CA ALA A 102 15.47 18.09 17.87
C ALA A 102 15.36 18.87 16.54
N ASP A 103 15.37 18.17 15.41
CA ASP A 103 15.22 18.76 14.07
C ASP A 103 13.77 19.20 13.77
N TRP A 104 12.77 18.70 14.50
CA TRP A 104 11.36 19.08 14.29
C TRP A 104 11.09 20.56 14.51
N ALA A 105 11.84 21.21 15.39
CA ALA A 105 11.71 22.65 15.63
C ALA A 105 11.99 23.49 14.37
N GLN A 106 12.71 22.91 13.40
CA GLN A 106 13.09 23.59 12.17
C GLN A 106 12.32 23.05 10.96
N GLY A 107 11.75 21.83 11.02
CA GLY A 107 10.96 21.23 9.95
C GLY A 107 9.53 21.78 9.85
N ASN A 108 8.89 21.55 8.70
CA ASN A 108 7.44 21.72 8.56
C ASN A 108 6.72 20.55 9.23
N LEU A 109 5.57 20.81 9.84
CA LEU A 109 4.90 19.84 10.70
C LEU A 109 3.45 19.60 10.26
N ILE A 110 3.04 18.33 10.36
CA ILE A 110 1.64 17.91 10.28
C ILE A 110 1.34 17.24 11.62
N PRO A 111 0.70 17.92 12.59
CA PRO A 111 0.53 17.40 13.94
C PRO A 111 -0.05 15.99 14.01
N ALA A 112 -1.04 15.68 13.17
CA ALA A 112 -1.64 14.34 13.08
C ALA A 112 -0.63 13.23 12.75
N ARG A 113 0.48 13.55 12.04
CA ARG A 113 1.54 12.59 11.66
C ARG A 113 2.62 12.43 12.73
N LEU A 114 2.58 13.21 13.82
CA LEU A 114 3.56 13.14 14.92
C LEU A 114 3.07 12.25 16.06
N LEU A 115 1.93 11.58 15.88
CA LEU A 115 1.41 10.62 16.84
C LEU A 115 2.31 9.39 16.93
N SER A 116 2.40 8.85 18.14
CA SER A 116 3.06 7.58 18.37
C SER A 116 2.34 6.76 19.43
N ILE A 117 2.40 5.43 19.32
CA ILE A 117 1.61 4.48 20.10
C ILE A 117 2.59 3.45 20.69
N GLY A 118 2.66 3.40 22.02
CA GLY A 118 3.54 2.48 22.74
C GLY A 118 2.95 1.09 22.97
N ASP A 119 3.75 0.27 23.65
CA ASP A 119 3.39 -1.04 24.20
C ASP A 119 2.87 -0.98 25.65
N ASP A 120 2.67 0.22 26.21
CA ASP A 120 2.16 0.41 27.57
C ASP A 120 0.71 -0.09 27.69
N PRO A 121 0.39 -0.97 28.66
CA PRO A 121 -0.97 -1.43 28.94
C PRO A 121 -1.98 -0.31 29.19
N LEU A 122 -1.53 0.88 29.61
CA LEU A 122 -2.39 2.06 29.79
C LEU A 122 -2.73 2.77 28.46
N GLY A 123 -2.19 2.33 27.33
CA GLY A 123 -2.51 2.85 26.00
C GLY A 123 -2.03 4.29 25.80
N SER A 124 -0.74 4.56 26.04
CA SER A 124 -0.18 5.90 25.89
C SER A 124 0.04 6.24 24.42
N VAL A 125 -0.95 6.88 23.81
CA VAL A 125 -0.73 7.65 22.58
C VAL A 125 0.03 8.92 22.98
N ALA A 126 1.27 9.03 22.51
CA ALA A 126 2.05 10.25 22.65
C ALA A 126 1.69 11.21 21.50
N ASP A 127 1.21 12.39 21.88
CA ASP A 127 0.74 13.43 20.97
C ASP A 127 1.42 14.78 21.28
N PRO A 128 2.67 14.99 20.82
CA PRO A 128 3.45 16.17 21.16
C PRO A 128 2.93 17.46 20.51
N ALA A 129 2.08 17.38 19.48
CA ALA A 129 1.65 18.54 18.69
C ALA A 129 0.12 18.74 18.67
N GLY A 130 -0.65 17.91 19.39
CA GLY A 130 -2.11 17.96 19.42
C GLY A 130 -2.77 17.35 18.18
N GLY A 131 -2.12 16.40 17.50
CA GLY A 131 -2.63 15.67 16.35
C GLY A 131 -3.89 14.84 16.64
N LEU A 132 -4.12 14.38 17.87
CA LEU A 132 -5.37 13.71 18.24
C LEU A 132 -6.57 14.64 18.09
N GLU A 133 -6.38 15.93 18.35
CA GLU A 133 -7.45 16.91 18.19
C GLU A 133 -7.78 17.15 16.71
N ASP A 134 -6.75 17.18 15.85
CA ASP A 134 -6.92 17.27 14.38
C ASP A 134 -7.76 16.08 13.87
N LEU A 135 -7.47 14.87 14.36
CA LEU A 135 -8.20 13.65 14.03
C LEU A 135 -9.66 13.71 14.50
N ARG A 136 -9.90 14.02 15.78
CA ARG A 136 -11.25 14.10 16.36
C ARG A 136 -12.13 15.12 15.65
N LYS A 137 -11.58 16.30 15.37
CA LYS A 137 -12.30 17.38 14.68
C LYS A 137 -12.37 17.20 13.17
N ARG A 138 -11.63 16.23 12.61
CA ARG A 138 -11.41 16.07 11.16
C ARG A 138 -10.95 17.39 10.51
N HIS A 139 -10.08 18.12 11.21
CA HIS A 139 -9.59 19.43 10.80
C HIS A 139 -8.08 19.49 10.97
N PHE A 140 -7.36 19.36 9.86
CA PHE A 140 -5.93 19.08 9.87
C PHE A 140 -5.11 20.36 9.72
N ARG A 141 -4.08 20.46 10.56
CA ARG A 141 -3.12 21.56 10.52
C ARG A 141 -1.90 21.18 9.68
N TYR A 142 -1.35 22.18 8.99
CA TYR A 142 -0.02 22.16 8.40
C TYR A 142 0.72 23.40 8.90
N VAL A 143 1.84 23.19 9.61
CA VAL A 143 2.64 24.26 10.18
C VAL A 143 3.87 24.44 9.30
N ARG A 144 3.87 25.50 8.50
CA ARG A 144 5.02 25.92 7.70
C ARG A 144 5.98 26.70 8.60
N THR A 145 7.20 26.19 8.77
CA THR A 145 8.20 26.76 9.66
C THR A 145 9.12 27.72 8.90
N PRO A 146 9.27 28.99 9.33
CA PRO A 146 10.16 29.94 8.64
C PRO A 146 11.64 29.56 8.72
N LEU A 147 11.99 28.64 9.62
CA LEU A 147 13.34 28.09 9.80
C LEU A 147 13.60 26.85 8.93
N TYR A 148 12.67 26.45 8.05
CA TYR A 148 12.82 25.23 7.23
C TYR A 148 14.13 25.16 6.45
N LEU A 149 14.54 26.27 5.83
CA LEU A 149 15.81 26.35 5.08
C LEU A 149 17.06 26.20 5.97
N GLN A 150 16.90 26.31 7.28
CA GLN A 150 17.96 26.10 8.27
C GLN A 150 18.03 24.65 8.76
N SER A 151 17.00 23.83 8.48
CA SER A 151 16.94 22.45 8.93
C SER A 151 18.14 21.63 8.42
N PRO A 152 18.67 20.70 9.23
CA PRO A 152 19.80 19.87 8.83
C PRO A 152 19.51 19.05 7.57
N LEU A 153 18.29 18.53 7.43
CA LEU A 153 17.88 17.74 6.27
C LEU A 153 17.84 18.57 4.98
N PHE A 154 17.32 19.80 5.03
CA PHE A 154 17.35 20.69 3.88
C PHE A 154 18.79 21.09 3.54
N ARG A 155 19.62 21.46 4.52
CA ARG A 155 21.02 21.84 4.27
C ARG A 155 21.86 20.69 3.70
N ALA A 156 21.58 19.46 4.11
CA ALA A 156 22.22 18.24 3.61
C ALA A 156 21.70 17.79 2.23
N GLY A 157 20.73 18.50 1.63
CA GLY A 157 20.15 18.11 0.34
C GLY A 157 19.33 16.81 0.42
N ARG A 158 18.75 16.51 1.58
CA ARG A 158 17.97 15.28 1.83
C ARG A 158 16.46 15.51 1.91
N ASP A 159 16.04 16.77 1.86
CA ASP A 159 14.63 17.15 1.97
C ASP A 159 14.29 18.40 1.14
N LEU A 160 13.02 18.50 0.76
CA LEU A 160 12.43 19.64 0.05
C LEU A 160 11.07 19.99 0.64
N GLU A 161 10.73 21.27 0.67
CA GLU A 161 9.55 21.77 1.38
C GLU A 161 8.25 21.12 0.86
N VAL A 162 8.19 20.88 -0.45
CA VAL A 162 7.08 20.21 -1.14
C VAL A 162 6.77 18.80 -0.61
N PHE A 163 7.73 18.11 0.02
CA PHE A 163 7.49 16.77 0.57
C PHE A 163 6.53 16.82 1.75
N SER A 164 6.69 17.81 2.63
CA SER A 164 5.77 18.02 3.75
C SER A 164 4.38 18.46 3.27
N ALA A 165 4.30 19.27 2.22
CA ALA A 165 3.03 19.65 1.59
C ALA A 165 2.29 18.43 0.97
N LEU A 166 3.02 17.53 0.29
CA LEU A 166 2.46 16.28 -0.22
C LEU A 166 1.94 15.37 0.89
N LEU A 167 2.69 15.23 1.99
CA LEU A 167 2.26 14.45 3.16
C LEU A 167 0.98 15.04 3.79
N PHE A 168 0.79 16.36 3.76
CA PHE A 168 -0.45 16.98 4.22
C PHE A 168 -1.63 16.60 3.34
N LEU A 169 -1.50 16.71 2.01
CA LEU A 169 -2.54 16.27 1.08
C LEU A 169 -2.87 14.78 1.26
N GLN A 170 -1.85 13.95 1.46
CA GLN A 170 -2.03 12.53 1.76
C GLN A 170 -2.81 12.33 3.08
N THR A 171 -2.54 13.13 4.11
CA THR A 171 -3.25 13.06 5.40
C THR A 171 -4.74 13.39 5.25
N LEU A 172 -5.07 14.37 4.41
CA LEU A 172 -6.47 14.71 4.11
C LEU A 172 -7.19 13.56 3.40
N ALA A 173 -6.54 12.98 2.39
CA ALA A 173 -7.10 11.84 1.65
C ALA A 173 -7.28 10.60 2.55
N GLU A 174 -6.31 10.31 3.42
CA GLU A 174 -6.39 9.24 4.44
C GLU A 174 -7.58 9.43 5.39
N ALA A 175 -7.85 10.67 5.78
CA ALA A 175 -9.00 11.00 6.60
C ALA A 175 -10.34 10.96 5.82
N GLY A 176 -10.30 10.74 4.51
CA GLY A 176 -11.47 10.81 3.62
C GLY A 176 -11.97 12.23 3.39
N ILE A 177 -11.08 13.23 3.45
CA ILE A 177 -11.36 14.63 3.11
C ILE A 177 -10.75 14.89 1.73
N SER A 178 -11.46 14.48 0.67
CA SER A 178 -10.97 14.60 -0.72
C SER A 178 -12.06 14.89 -1.74
N ASP A 179 -13.33 14.68 -1.40
CA ASP A 179 -14.47 14.71 -2.31
C ASP A 179 -15.12 16.09 -2.45
N ASN A 180 -14.87 17.01 -1.52
CA ASN A 180 -15.41 18.36 -1.53
C ASN A 180 -14.30 19.42 -1.39
N LEU A 181 -14.14 20.25 -2.44
CA LEU A 181 -13.15 21.33 -2.49
C LEU A 181 -13.35 22.40 -1.42
N ASP A 182 -14.58 22.69 -1.01
CA ASP A 182 -14.83 23.69 0.03
C ASP A 182 -14.39 23.16 1.40
N THR A 183 -14.62 21.88 1.67
CA THR A 183 -14.11 21.20 2.88
C THR A 183 -12.57 21.16 2.91
N LEU A 184 -11.94 20.92 1.75
CA LEU A 184 -10.48 20.96 1.59
C LEU A 184 -9.92 22.35 1.85
N ARG A 185 -10.53 23.38 1.24
CA ARG A 185 -10.11 24.79 1.41
C ARG A 185 -10.33 25.31 2.83
N ALA A 186 -11.29 24.75 3.55
CA ALA A 186 -11.52 25.09 4.95
C ALA A 186 -10.43 24.57 5.90
N GLN A 187 -9.60 23.59 5.48
CA GLN A 187 -8.56 23.03 6.35
C GLN A 187 -7.52 24.10 6.72
N SER A 188 -7.13 24.17 8.01
CA SER A 188 -6.18 25.17 8.51
C SER A 188 -4.83 25.16 7.78
N GLY A 189 -4.41 24.00 7.26
CA GLY A 189 -3.16 23.87 6.52
C GLY A 189 -3.21 24.24 5.04
N TRP A 190 -4.40 24.43 4.46
CA TRP A 190 -4.57 24.46 3.00
C TRP A 190 -3.84 25.63 2.31
N ALA A 191 -4.03 26.85 2.80
CA ALA A 191 -3.41 28.04 2.21
C ALA A 191 -1.87 28.00 2.28
N ALA A 192 -1.32 27.46 3.37
CA ALA A 192 0.12 27.30 3.52
C ALA A 192 0.69 26.26 2.53
N VAL A 193 -0.04 25.17 2.28
CA VAL A 193 0.33 24.19 1.25
C VAL A 193 0.27 24.78 -0.16
N GLN A 194 -0.74 25.59 -0.47
CA GLN A 194 -0.81 26.32 -1.74
C GLN A 194 0.41 27.22 -1.94
N ALA A 195 0.81 27.95 -0.89
CA ALA A 195 2.00 28.79 -0.92
C ALA A 195 3.28 27.98 -1.20
N VAL A 196 3.46 26.82 -0.54
CA VAL A 196 4.63 25.95 -0.76
C VAL A 196 4.73 25.52 -2.23
N PHE A 197 3.65 25.04 -2.84
CA PHE A 197 3.69 24.64 -4.26
C PHE A 197 3.88 25.83 -5.20
N ALA A 198 3.28 26.98 -4.88
CA ALA A 198 3.46 28.20 -5.67
C ALA A 198 4.92 28.69 -5.65
N ASP A 199 5.53 28.75 -4.46
CA ASP A 199 6.93 29.17 -4.28
C ASP A 199 7.89 28.22 -5.00
N ALA A 200 7.67 26.90 -4.84
CA ALA A 200 8.51 25.85 -5.42
C ALA A 200 8.49 25.83 -6.96
N ARG A 201 7.44 26.35 -7.60
CA ARG A 201 7.31 26.38 -9.07
C ARG A 201 8.43 27.14 -9.76
N SER A 202 8.95 28.18 -9.11
CA SER A 202 10.01 29.05 -9.64
C SER A 202 11.32 28.94 -8.85
N ASP A 203 11.43 28.01 -7.91
CA ASP A 203 12.63 27.84 -7.09
C ASP A 203 13.72 27.08 -7.87
N TRP A 204 14.72 27.83 -8.33
CA TRP A 204 15.87 27.28 -9.06
C TRP A 204 16.74 26.36 -8.19
N ILE A 205 16.83 26.60 -6.87
CA ILE A 205 17.61 25.76 -5.95
C ILE A 205 16.94 24.40 -5.84
N GLN A 206 15.63 24.37 -5.64
CA GLN A 206 14.86 23.13 -5.60
C GLN A 206 14.97 22.36 -6.91
N ARG A 207 14.80 23.04 -8.06
CA ARG A 207 14.93 22.39 -9.38
C ARG A 207 16.31 21.77 -9.54
N ARG A 208 17.36 22.53 -9.26
CA ARG A 208 18.75 22.06 -9.32
C ARG A 208 18.99 20.86 -8.40
N ARG A 209 18.44 20.87 -7.18
CA ARG A 209 18.55 19.71 -6.27
C ARG A 209 17.83 18.47 -6.81
N LEU A 210 16.67 18.65 -7.43
CA LEU A 210 16.01 17.55 -8.13
C LEU A 210 16.83 17.07 -9.33
N GLU A 211 17.61 17.91 -10.01
CA GLU A 211 18.56 17.48 -11.07
C GLU A 211 19.73 16.67 -10.51
N GLU A 212 20.33 17.17 -9.43
CA GLU A 212 21.60 16.64 -8.90
C GLU A 212 21.39 15.41 -7.98
N HIS A 213 20.24 15.29 -7.31
CA HIS A 213 20.03 14.27 -6.28
C HIS A 213 18.93 13.26 -6.65
N ALA A 214 19.34 12.08 -7.12
CA ALA A 214 18.44 10.96 -7.41
C ALA A 214 17.50 10.57 -6.25
N PRO A 215 17.95 10.52 -4.97
CA PRO A 215 17.07 10.19 -3.86
C PRO A 215 15.91 11.17 -3.66
N LEU A 216 16.10 12.46 -3.96
CA LEU A 216 15.04 13.46 -3.87
C LEU A 216 13.99 13.28 -4.96
N ARG A 217 14.42 12.96 -6.19
CA ARG A 217 13.48 12.63 -7.29
C ARG A 217 12.65 11.41 -6.96
N ASP A 218 13.30 10.35 -6.51
CA ASP A 218 12.65 9.09 -6.13
C ASP A 218 11.64 9.32 -4.99
N ARG A 219 12.00 10.10 -3.98
CA ARG A 219 11.07 10.51 -2.91
C ARG A 219 9.90 11.35 -3.42
N LEU A 220 10.13 12.29 -4.33
CA LEU A 220 9.06 13.09 -4.94
C LEU A 220 8.05 12.19 -5.66
N VAL A 221 8.54 11.33 -6.56
CA VAL A 221 7.72 10.37 -7.31
C VAL A 221 6.92 9.51 -6.34
N ARG A 222 7.57 8.93 -5.33
CA ARG A 222 6.90 8.11 -4.31
C ARG A 222 5.78 8.85 -3.58
N LEU A 223 6.02 10.08 -3.11
CA LEU A 223 5.00 10.83 -2.38
C LEU A 223 3.81 11.22 -3.27
N VAL A 224 4.03 11.51 -4.55
CA VAL A 224 2.95 11.79 -5.50
C VAL A 224 2.13 10.53 -5.76
N LEU A 225 2.79 9.39 -6.00
CA LEU A 225 2.11 8.11 -6.19
C LEU A 225 1.29 7.70 -4.97
N ALA A 226 1.86 7.86 -3.77
CA ALA A 226 1.14 7.63 -2.53
C ALA A 226 -0.08 8.55 -2.43
N ALA A 227 0.07 9.85 -2.71
CA ALA A 227 -1.04 10.79 -2.70
C ALA A 227 -2.16 10.37 -3.69
N ILE A 228 -1.82 9.94 -4.90
CA ILE A 228 -2.79 9.43 -5.89
C ILE A 228 -3.56 8.22 -5.34
N ALA A 229 -2.84 7.24 -4.79
CA ALA A 229 -3.42 5.99 -4.32
C ALA A 229 -4.49 6.18 -3.23
N TRP A 230 -4.38 7.25 -2.43
CA TRP A 230 -5.33 7.57 -1.37
C TRP A 230 -6.64 8.21 -1.84
N HIS A 231 -6.72 8.67 -3.08
CA HIS A 231 -7.95 9.23 -3.62
C HIS A 231 -8.81 8.14 -4.25
N ARG A 232 -10.14 8.23 -4.10
CA ARG A 232 -11.05 7.17 -4.58
C ARG A 232 -11.06 7.11 -6.09
N THR A 233 -10.95 8.27 -6.73
CA THR A 233 -10.95 8.40 -8.17
C THR A 233 -9.81 9.29 -8.65
N PRO A 234 -9.29 9.08 -9.86
CA PRO A 234 -8.33 10.00 -10.48
C PRO A 234 -8.85 11.44 -10.57
N ARG A 235 -10.17 11.60 -10.78
CA ARG A 235 -10.83 12.90 -10.83
C ARG A 235 -10.73 13.67 -9.52
N GLU A 236 -10.93 12.99 -8.38
CA GLU A 236 -10.76 13.59 -7.05
C GLU A 236 -9.32 14.09 -6.88
N PHE A 237 -8.32 13.24 -7.15
CA PHE A 237 -6.93 13.66 -7.06
C PHE A 237 -6.60 14.82 -8.00
N HIS A 238 -7.10 14.79 -9.25
CA HIS A 238 -6.91 15.87 -10.21
C HIS A 238 -7.45 17.21 -9.69
N GLN A 239 -8.64 17.21 -9.08
CA GLN A 239 -9.22 18.41 -8.47
C GLN A 239 -8.36 18.91 -7.30
N VAL A 240 -7.92 18.02 -6.42
CA VAL A 240 -7.03 18.34 -5.28
C VAL A 240 -5.70 18.90 -5.77
N ALA A 241 -5.05 18.24 -6.73
CA ALA A 241 -3.76 18.64 -7.27
C ALA A 241 -3.83 19.98 -8.01
N THR A 242 -4.94 20.24 -8.72
CA THR A 242 -5.18 21.53 -9.37
C THR A 242 -5.42 22.63 -8.35
N ALA A 243 -6.32 22.40 -7.38
CA ALA A 243 -6.69 23.40 -6.38
C ALA A 243 -5.55 23.73 -5.41
N SER A 244 -4.70 22.75 -5.08
CA SER A 244 -3.53 22.96 -4.22
C SER A 244 -2.34 23.60 -4.95
N GLY A 245 -2.33 23.60 -6.29
CA GLY A 245 -1.17 24.03 -7.08
C GLY A 245 -0.11 22.96 -7.31
N LEU A 246 -0.28 21.75 -6.72
CA LEU A 246 0.60 20.60 -6.95
C LEU A 246 0.77 20.30 -8.45
N ARG A 247 -0.31 20.32 -9.22
CA ARG A 247 -0.26 20.03 -10.67
C ARG A 247 0.65 21.02 -11.40
N ALA A 248 0.48 22.32 -11.14
CA ALA A 248 1.31 23.36 -11.75
C ALA A 248 2.78 23.23 -11.35
N TYR A 249 3.06 22.86 -10.09
CA TYR A 249 4.41 22.55 -9.62
C TYR A 249 5.00 21.36 -10.37
N LEU A 250 4.28 20.23 -10.47
CA LEU A 250 4.74 19.03 -11.15
C LEU A 250 5.06 19.32 -12.62
N THR A 251 4.17 20.00 -13.35
CA THR A 251 4.42 20.43 -14.74
C THR A 251 5.71 21.24 -14.87
N ALA A 252 6.01 22.12 -13.90
CA ALA A 252 7.20 22.96 -13.94
C ALA A 252 8.51 22.16 -13.75
N VAL A 253 8.48 21.04 -13.03
CA VAL A 253 9.66 20.21 -12.74
C VAL A 253 9.81 18.98 -13.63
N THR A 254 8.89 18.71 -14.56
CA THR A 254 8.86 17.46 -15.36
C THR A 254 8.71 17.64 -16.88
N GLY A 255 8.44 18.86 -17.36
CA GLY A 255 8.28 19.13 -18.80
C GLY A 255 9.55 18.96 -19.66
N PRO A 256 9.49 19.15 -20.99
CA PRO A 256 10.63 19.02 -21.88
C PRO A 256 11.84 19.86 -21.42
N GLY A 257 12.99 19.22 -21.21
CA GLY A 257 14.21 19.88 -20.71
C GLY A 257 14.33 19.98 -19.19
N ASN A 258 13.51 19.24 -18.42
CA ASN A 258 13.54 19.24 -16.96
C ASN A 258 14.30 18.07 -16.31
N PRO A 259 14.71 18.23 -15.03
CA PRO A 259 15.33 17.19 -14.20
C PRO A 259 14.59 15.86 -14.11
N VAL A 260 13.27 15.94 -13.96
CA VAL A 260 12.48 14.84 -13.43
C VAL A 260 11.74 14.19 -14.57
N GLN A 261 12.26 13.08 -15.05
CA GLN A 261 11.45 12.15 -15.83
C GLN A 261 10.45 11.49 -14.89
N LEU A 262 9.18 11.76 -15.14
CA LEU A 262 8.10 11.05 -14.46
C LEU A 262 7.92 9.68 -15.11
N PRO A 263 7.63 8.63 -14.32
CA PRO A 263 7.15 7.38 -14.89
C PRO A 263 5.86 7.64 -15.68
N ASP A 264 5.64 6.86 -16.75
CA ASP A 264 4.53 7.00 -17.71
C ASP A 264 3.16 7.32 -17.09
N PRO A 265 2.75 6.69 -15.97
CA PRO A 265 1.45 7.02 -15.42
C PRO A 265 1.42 8.35 -14.65
N LEU A 266 2.54 8.88 -14.14
CA LEU A 266 2.55 10.28 -13.68
C LEU A 266 2.60 11.28 -14.85
N HIS A 267 3.11 10.87 -16.00
CA HIS A 267 3.11 11.70 -17.21
C HIS A 267 1.69 11.87 -17.77
N SER A 268 0.92 10.78 -17.87
CA SER A 268 -0.48 10.82 -18.32
C SER A 268 -1.40 11.63 -17.39
N PHE A 269 -1.07 11.73 -16.09
CA PHE A 269 -1.75 12.64 -15.16
C PHE A 269 -1.65 14.11 -15.59
N LEU A 270 -0.48 14.52 -16.10
CA LEU A 270 -0.14 15.92 -16.29
C LEU A 270 -0.58 16.48 -17.63
N THR A 271 -0.68 15.64 -18.66
CA THR A 271 -0.88 16.05 -20.05
C THR A 271 -2.33 16.36 -20.44
N ASP A 272 -3.29 16.35 -19.51
CA ASP A 272 -4.73 16.53 -19.79
C ASP A 272 -5.31 15.57 -20.86
N GLU A 273 -4.57 14.53 -21.25
CA GLU A 273 -5.14 13.40 -22.01
C GLU A 273 -6.29 12.73 -21.22
N PHE A 274 -6.32 12.98 -19.91
CA PHE A 274 -7.46 12.93 -19.00
C PHE A 274 -8.47 14.08 -19.23
N SER A 275 -8.98 14.27 -20.45
CA SER A 275 -10.03 15.26 -20.65
C SER A 275 -11.38 14.71 -20.14
N PRO A 276 -11.99 15.31 -19.09
CA PRO A 276 -13.26 14.82 -18.51
C PRO A 276 -14.47 14.99 -19.44
N SER A 277 -14.28 15.52 -20.65
CA SER A 277 -15.32 15.71 -21.67
C SER A 277 -15.55 14.49 -22.57
N HIS A 278 -14.78 13.41 -22.44
CA HIS A 278 -15.03 12.16 -23.18
C HIS A 278 -15.40 11.08 -22.17
N ASP A 279 -16.70 10.86 -22.03
CA ASP A 279 -17.38 9.83 -21.24
C ASP A 279 -16.85 9.64 -19.79
N PRO A 280 -17.58 10.08 -18.76
CA PRO A 280 -17.20 9.84 -17.35
C PRO A 280 -17.09 8.36 -16.97
N TRP A 281 -17.49 7.44 -17.87
CA TRP A 281 -17.40 5.99 -17.74
C TRP A 281 -16.45 5.33 -18.74
N ALA A 282 -15.84 6.08 -19.68
CA ALA A 282 -14.67 5.61 -20.40
C ALA A 282 -13.50 5.68 -19.41
N GLU A 283 -13.40 4.65 -18.57
CA GLU A 283 -12.37 4.55 -17.56
C GLU A 283 -11.00 4.78 -18.21
N PRO A 284 -10.25 5.80 -17.76
CA PRO A 284 -8.90 5.97 -18.21
C PRO A 284 -8.10 4.79 -17.66
N SER A 285 -7.83 3.84 -18.55
CA SER A 285 -6.87 2.77 -18.35
C SER A 285 -5.51 3.38 -17.98
N ALA A 286 -4.77 2.69 -17.11
CA ALA A 286 -3.38 2.98 -16.73
C ALA A 286 -3.10 3.93 -15.55
N PHE A 287 -3.95 3.98 -14.52
CA PHE A 287 -3.50 4.32 -13.16
C PHE A 287 -3.51 3.14 -12.21
N CYS A 288 -2.79 2.09 -12.60
CA CYS A 288 -2.36 1.06 -11.67
C CYS A 288 -0.84 1.11 -11.61
N ILE A 289 -0.36 2.09 -10.85
CA ILE A 289 1.07 2.35 -10.72
C ILE A 289 1.59 1.58 -9.52
N SER A 290 2.14 0.40 -9.78
CA SER A 290 3.15 -0.18 -8.92
C SER A 290 4.49 0.46 -9.23
N PRO A 291 5.22 0.93 -8.21
CA PRO A 291 6.63 0.57 -8.20
C PRO A 291 7.09 0.10 -6.80
N VAL A 292 7.04 -1.22 -6.57
CA VAL A 292 7.88 -1.98 -5.61
C VAL A 292 7.36 -2.18 -4.16
N LEU A 293 6.18 -2.82 -4.01
CA LEU A 293 5.63 -3.49 -2.78
C LEU A 293 4.75 -2.67 -1.80
N GLY A 294 3.48 -3.09 -1.64
CA GLY A 294 2.72 -3.04 -0.37
C GLY A 294 1.25 -2.56 -0.39
N GLY A 295 0.27 -3.47 -0.34
CA GLY A 295 -0.89 -3.30 0.56
C GLY A 295 -2.15 -2.51 0.15
N ASP A 296 -2.68 -2.56 -1.07
CA ASP A 296 -4.05 -2.07 -1.32
C ASP A 296 -5.12 -3.12 -0.91
N SER A 297 -5.86 -2.89 0.18
CA SER A 297 -6.97 -3.77 0.62
C SER A 297 -8.35 -3.33 0.08
N ARG A 298 -8.39 -2.38 -0.86
CA ARG A 298 -9.65 -1.78 -1.32
C ARG A 298 -9.73 -1.51 -2.82
N ARG A 299 -9.35 -2.46 -3.68
CA ARG A 299 -9.78 -2.43 -5.08
C ARG A 299 -10.16 -3.83 -5.57
N LEU A 300 -11.48 -4.04 -5.49
CA LEU A 300 -12.36 -5.02 -6.13
C LEU A 300 -12.09 -6.54 -6.00
N PRO A 301 -13.15 -7.34 -5.75
CA PRO A 301 -13.02 -8.77 -5.53
C PRO A 301 -13.01 -9.54 -6.86
N LEU A 302 -11.93 -10.27 -7.15
CA LEU A 302 -12.06 -11.46 -8.00
C LEU A 302 -12.74 -12.55 -7.16
N VAL A 303 -14.07 -12.54 -7.12
CA VAL A 303 -14.81 -13.66 -6.52
C VAL A 303 -14.77 -14.84 -7.49
N LEU A 304 -13.76 -15.70 -7.33
CA LEU A 304 -13.79 -17.03 -7.90
C LEU A 304 -14.78 -17.89 -7.11
N SER A 305 -16.04 -17.94 -7.55
CA SER A 305 -17.00 -18.86 -6.97
C SER A 305 -16.55 -20.31 -7.23
N GLY A 306 -16.59 -21.15 -6.19
CA GLY A 306 -15.82 -22.39 -6.06
C GLY A 306 -16.24 -23.57 -6.95
N ALA A 307 -17.00 -23.38 -8.02
CA ALA A 307 -17.57 -24.50 -8.79
C ALA A 307 -16.55 -25.32 -9.62
N LEU A 308 -15.28 -24.87 -9.75
CA LEU A 308 -14.32 -25.45 -10.72
C LEU A 308 -12.90 -25.72 -10.18
N TRP A 309 -12.66 -25.58 -8.88
CA TRP A 309 -11.33 -25.87 -8.30
C TRP A 309 -11.12 -27.38 -8.13
N THR A 310 -9.92 -27.87 -8.45
CA THR A 310 -9.55 -29.30 -8.39
C THR A 310 -8.28 -29.49 -7.55
N ASN A 311 -8.02 -30.69 -7.04
CA ASN A 311 -6.74 -31.05 -6.43
C ASN A 311 -5.82 -31.83 -7.39
N VAL A 312 -6.23 -31.98 -8.65
CA VAL A 312 -5.45 -32.66 -9.67
C VAL A 312 -4.40 -31.68 -10.23
N PRO A 313 -3.10 -32.02 -10.19
CA PRO A 313 -2.06 -31.20 -10.80
C PRO A 313 -2.34 -30.99 -12.30
N PRO A 314 -2.07 -29.79 -12.83
CA PRO A 314 -1.95 -29.61 -14.27
C PRO A 314 -0.91 -30.59 -14.84
N PRO A 315 -1.16 -31.23 -16.00
CA PRO A 315 -0.26 -32.25 -16.57
C PRO A 315 1.15 -31.70 -16.89
N ASN A 316 1.25 -30.39 -16.98
CA ASN A 316 2.42 -29.60 -17.33
C ASN A 316 3.00 -28.85 -16.12
N LEU A 317 2.50 -29.08 -14.91
CA LEU A 317 3.12 -28.56 -13.69
C LEU A 317 4.44 -29.32 -13.45
N PRO A 318 5.59 -28.64 -13.32
CA PRO A 318 6.84 -29.27 -12.93
C PRO A 318 6.72 -30.03 -11.59
N PRO A 319 7.54 -31.07 -11.35
CA PRO A 319 7.54 -31.76 -10.08
C PRO A 319 7.73 -30.77 -8.92
N LEU A 320 6.84 -30.83 -7.93
CA LEU A 320 6.97 -30.01 -6.73
C LEU A 320 8.15 -30.48 -5.87
N ALA A 321 8.74 -29.55 -5.13
CA ALA A 321 9.75 -29.88 -4.13
C ALA A 321 9.20 -30.87 -3.09
N ALA A 322 10.07 -31.70 -2.53
CA ALA A 322 9.70 -32.67 -1.50
C ALA A 322 8.99 -31.96 -0.33
N GLY A 323 7.85 -32.50 0.13
CA GLY A 323 7.04 -31.93 1.22
C GLY A 323 5.91 -30.99 0.77
N LEU A 324 5.91 -30.53 -0.48
CA LEU A 324 4.80 -29.73 -1.02
C LEU A 324 3.67 -30.62 -1.53
N GLN A 325 2.44 -30.34 -1.10
CA GLN A 325 1.24 -31.03 -1.60
C GLN A 325 0.27 -30.03 -2.23
N ILE A 326 -0.28 -30.37 -3.39
CA ILE A 326 -1.30 -29.53 -4.02
C ILE A 326 -2.58 -29.63 -3.19
N ALA A 327 -2.98 -28.50 -2.63
CA ALA A 327 -4.24 -28.37 -1.94
C ALA A 327 -5.38 -28.14 -2.96
N LEU A 328 -5.24 -27.14 -3.82
CA LEU A 328 -6.23 -26.74 -4.81
C LEU A 328 -5.60 -26.10 -6.04
N VAL A 329 -6.26 -26.22 -7.18
CA VAL A 329 -5.86 -25.68 -8.48
C VAL A 329 -7.09 -25.00 -9.07
N SER A 330 -6.94 -23.73 -9.48
CA SER A 330 -8.00 -22.98 -10.12
C SER A 330 -8.25 -23.48 -11.56
N PRO A 331 -9.45 -23.23 -12.12
CA PRO A 331 -9.60 -23.28 -13.57
C PRO A 331 -8.60 -22.32 -14.26
N PRO A 332 -8.31 -22.51 -15.56
CA PRO A 332 -7.55 -21.52 -16.33
C PRO A 332 -8.25 -20.17 -16.28
N LEU A 333 -7.51 -19.16 -15.88
CA LEU A 333 -7.92 -17.77 -15.84
C LEU A 333 -7.33 -17.09 -17.06
N PRO A 334 -8.12 -16.67 -18.06
CA PRO A 334 -7.59 -15.92 -19.19
C PRO A 334 -6.88 -14.66 -18.70
N VAL A 335 -5.65 -14.46 -19.17
CA VAL A 335 -4.85 -13.25 -18.95
C VAL A 335 -4.99 -12.38 -20.19
N ALA A 336 -5.56 -11.19 -20.03
CA ALA A 336 -5.72 -10.26 -21.15
C ALA A 336 -4.80 -9.04 -20.98
N PRO A 337 -4.08 -8.63 -22.04
CA PRO A 337 -3.45 -7.32 -22.10
C PRO A 337 -4.52 -6.22 -22.23
N GLY A 338 -4.45 -5.19 -21.38
CA GLY A 338 -5.06 -3.88 -21.65
C GLY A 338 -6.57 -3.73 -21.74
N GLY A 339 -7.39 -4.65 -21.20
CA GLY A 339 -8.85 -4.51 -21.24
C GLY A 339 -9.47 -4.19 -19.87
N ALA A 340 -10.06 -3.00 -19.71
CA ALA A 340 -11.05 -2.77 -18.64
C ALA A 340 -12.22 -3.74 -18.82
N VAL A 341 -12.65 -4.41 -17.74
CA VAL A 341 -13.87 -5.23 -17.76
C VAL A 341 -15.07 -4.30 -17.61
N THR A 342 -15.46 -3.63 -18.69
CA THR A 342 -16.75 -2.94 -18.74
C THR A 342 -17.83 -3.95 -19.11
N GLY A 343 -18.55 -4.46 -18.12
CA GLY A 343 -19.77 -5.23 -18.36
C GLY A 343 -20.11 -6.21 -17.25
N TRP A 344 -20.88 -5.75 -16.26
CA TRP A 344 -21.95 -6.57 -15.70
C TRP A 344 -23.20 -6.26 -16.55
N PRO A 345 -23.62 -7.11 -17.49
CA PRO A 345 -24.99 -7.03 -17.96
C PRO A 345 -25.86 -7.57 -16.83
N GLY A 346 -26.58 -6.67 -16.17
CA GLY A 346 -27.79 -7.08 -15.50
C GLY A 346 -28.67 -7.86 -16.48
N SER A 347 -29.33 -8.89 -15.95
CA SER A 347 -30.38 -9.71 -16.58
C SER A 347 -29.94 -11.01 -17.25
N MET A 348 -30.14 -12.07 -16.46
CA MET A 348 -30.65 -13.40 -16.84
C MET A 348 -29.69 -14.46 -17.40
N VAL A 349 -29.37 -15.40 -16.49
CA VAL A 349 -29.25 -16.85 -16.72
C VAL A 349 -28.08 -17.32 -17.59
N ASP A 350 -26.93 -17.48 -16.94
CA ASP A 350 -26.27 -18.80 -16.91
C ASP A 350 -25.64 -19.02 -15.52
N PRO A 351 -26.15 -19.95 -14.67
CA PRO A 351 -25.60 -20.18 -13.33
C PRO A 351 -24.23 -20.87 -13.31
N MET A 352 -23.64 -21.23 -14.46
CA MET A 352 -22.46 -22.11 -14.51
C MET A 352 -21.18 -21.48 -15.08
N SER A 353 -21.19 -20.26 -15.60
CA SER A 353 -19.99 -19.66 -16.23
C SER A 353 -19.50 -18.41 -15.49
N THR A 354 -18.91 -18.59 -14.30
CA THR A 354 -18.05 -17.56 -13.72
C THR A 354 -16.70 -17.57 -14.46
N VAL A 355 -16.61 -16.90 -15.62
CA VAL A 355 -15.33 -16.70 -16.30
C VAL A 355 -14.57 -15.59 -15.57
N ALA A 356 -13.70 -15.98 -14.65
CA ALA A 356 -12.80 -15.03 -14.01
C ALA A 356 -11.64 -14.69 -14.94
N ARG A 357 -11.43 -13.39 -15.15
CA ARG A 357 -10.41 -12.86 -16.06
C ARG A 357 -9.35 -12.12 -15.25
N LEU A 358 -8.08 -12.41 -15.50
CA LEU A 358 -6.96 -11.65 -14.96
C LEU A 358 -6.64 -10.50 -15.93
N VAL A 359 -6.83 -9.27 -15.47
CA VAL A 359 -6.53 -8.07 -16.25
C VAL A 359 -5.10 -7.63 -15.92
N SER A 360 -4.21 -7.73 -16.89
CA SER A 360 -2.77 -7.50 -16.69
C SER A 360 -2.36 -6.03 -16.57
N ASP A 361 -3.30 -5.10 -16.75
CA ASP A 361 -3.03 -3.67 -16.75
C ASP A 361 -3.41 -2.96 -15.44
N ALA A 362 -3.98 -3.69 -14.46
CA ALA A 362 -4.57 -3.04 -13.30
C ALA A 362 -4.29 -3.64 -11.90
N ASP A 363 -4.08 -4.95 -11.75
CA ASP A 363 -4.04 -5.53 -10.40
C ASP A 363 -2.72 -6.25 -10.11
N GLU A 364 -1.89 -5.61 -9.27
CA GLU A 364 -0.65 -6.15 -8.69
C GLU A 364 -0.89 -7.33 -7.75
N PHE A 365 -2.14 -7.48 -7.30
CA PHE A 365 -2.57 -8.51 -6.39
C PHE A 365 -3.74 -9.30 -6.96
N ILE A 366 -3.70 -10.62 -6.82
CA ILE A 366 -4.87 -11.46 -7.05
C ILE A 366 -5.53 -11.71 -5.69
N HIS A 367 -6.75 -11.21 -5.52
CA HIS A 367 -7.58 -11.51 -4.36
C HIS A 367 -8.51 -12.68 -4.67
N LEU A 368 -8.49 -13.73 -3.86
CA LEU A 368 -9.30 -14.93 -4.06
C LEU A 368 -10.17 -15.13 -2.84
N HIS A 369 -11.46 -15.36 -3.05
CA HIS A 369 -12.37 -15.78 -1.98
C HIS A 369 -12.88 -17.19 -2.28
N LEU A 370 -12.35 -18.18 -1.57
CA LEU A 370 -12.79 -19.56 -1.68
C LEU A 370 -13.92 -19.80 -0.69
N TRP A 371 -15.13 -19.97 -1.22
CA TRP A 371 -16.29 -20.36 -0.42
C TRP A 371 -16.53 -21.86 -0.57
N PRO A 372 -16.88 -22.57 0.51
CA PRO A 372 -17.39 -23.92 0.41
C PRO A 372 -18.81 -23.86 -0.15
N THR A 373 -18.95 -23.89 -1.47
CA THR A 373 -20.25 -24.03 -2.14
C THR A 373 -20.47 -25.48 -2.51
N GLY A 374 -21.42 -26.14 -1.83
CA GLY A 374 -22.24 -27.31 -2.23
C GLY A 374 -21.55 -28.60 -2.72
N THR A 375 -20.62 -28.50 -3.65
CA THR A 375 -19.93 -29.61 -4.33
C THR A 375 -18.41 -29.47 -4.37
N ALA A 376 -17.88 -28.28 -4.06
CA ALA A 376 -16.43 -28.04 -3.95
C ALA A 376 -15.89 -28.69 -2.67
N ARG A 377 -14.77 -29.43 -2.77
CA ARG A 377 -14.08 -29.91 -1.57
C ARG A 377 -13.63 -28.68 -0.76
N PRO A 378 -14.01 -28.54 0.51
CA PRO A 378 -13.48 -27.47 1.35
C PRO A 378 -11.96 -27.60 1.41
N VAL A 379 -11.24 -26.46 1.49
CA VAL A 379 -9.84 -26.46 1.92
C VAL A 379 -9.77 -27.35 3.17
N PRO A 380 -8.98 -28.44 3.18
CA PRO A 380 -9.02 -29.40 4.26
C PRO A 380 -8.95 -28.68 5.61
N ALA A 381 -9.82 -29.04 6.56
CA ALA A 381 -9.82 -28.41 7.87
C ALA A 381 -8.47 -28.57 8.61
N ALA A 382 -7.69 -29.57 8.22
CA ALA A 382 -6.34 -29.83 8.71
C ALA A 382 -5.26 -28.86 8.17
N CYS A 383 -5.56 -28.11 7.11
CA CYS A 383 -4.63 -27.16 6.51
C CYS A 383 -4.68 -25.85 7.32
N GLN A 384 -3.64 -25.53 8.08
CA GLN A 384 -3.57 -24.21 8.72
C GLN A 384 -3.38 -23.14 7.65
N VAL A 385 -3.81 -21.92 7.97
CA VAL A 385 -3.76 -20.80 7.01
C VAL A 385 -2.33 -20.40 6.73
N GLU A 386 -1.50 -20.46 7.77
CA GLU A 386 -0.05 -20.26 7.73
C GLU A 386 0.71 -21.31 6.90
N ASP A 387 0.14 -22.50 6.71
CA ASP A 387 0.74 -23.58 5.91
C ASP A 387 0.37 -23.50 4.42
N LEU A 388 -0.39 -22.47 4.03
CA LEU A 388 -0.80 -22.27 2.64
C LEU A 388 0.13 -21.29 1.94
N SER A 389 0.70 -21.76 0.83
CA SER A 389 1.33 -20.90 -0.16
C SER A 389 0.62 -21.02 -1.50
N ALA A 390 0.96 -20.15 -2.44
CA ALA A 390 0.40 -20.17 -3.78
C ALA A 390 1.50 -20.19 -4.82
N LEU A 391 1.24 -20.91 -5.89
CA LEU A 391 1.97 -20.87 -7.14
C LEU A 391 1.02 -20.32 -8.21
N LEU A 392 1.56 -19.50 -9.10
CA LEU A 392 0.91 -19.07 -10.32
C LEU A 392 1.58 -19.83 -11.48
N LEU A 393 0.83 -20.73 -12.11
CA LEU A 393 1.25 -21.43 -13.31
C LEU A 393 0.72 -20.70 -14.53
N LEU A 394 1.60 -20.26 -15.42
CA LEU A 394 1.25 -19.57 -16.65
C LEU A 394 1.43 -20.51 -17.84
N GLU A 395 0.41 -20.57 -18.68
CA GLU A 395 0.28 -21.49 -19.81
C GLU A 395 -0.16 -20.70 -21.05
N GLY A 396 0.41 -21.00 -22.22
CA GLY A 396 -0.05 -20.44 -23.49
C GLY A 396 0.75 -20.97 -24.68
N GLU A 397 0.17 -20.86 -25.87
CA GLU A 397 0.71 -21.47 -27.11
C GLU A 397 2.11 -20.97 -27.50
N GLN A 398 2.49 -19.77 -27.04
CA GLN A 398 3.78 -19.16 -27.34
C GLN A 398 4.86 -19.43 -26.29
N LEU A 399 4.50 -20.05 -25.16
CA LEU A 399 5.47 -20.46 -24.16
C LEU A 399 5.99 -21.85 -24.54
N SER A 400 7.30 -21.97 -24.76
CA SER A 400 7.94 -23.27 -25.01
C SER A 400 7.76 -24.22 -23.82
N GLU A 401 7.69 -23.66 -22.60
CA GLU A 401 7.44 -24.37 -21.36
C GLU A 401 6.57 -23.53 -20.41
N PRO A 402 5.75 -24.15 -19.55
CA PRO A 402 4.95 -23.43 -18.55
C PRO A 402 5.85 -22.68 -17.57
N VAL A 403 5.43 -21.46 -17.18
CA VAL A 403 6.18 -20.65 -16.22
C VAL A 403 5.51 -20.77 -14.85
N VAL A 404 6.27 -21.20 -13.85
CA VAL A 404 5.80 -21.25 -12.45
C VAL A 404 6.39 -20.08 -11.68
N ILE A 405 5.52 -19.37 -10.98
CA ILE A 405 5.87 -18.22 -10.15
C ILE A 405 5.35 -18.49 -8.75
N ALA A 406 6.15 -18.22 -7.72
CA ALA A 406 5.72 -18.30 -6.33
C ALA A 406 5.44 -16.87 -5.82
N PRO A 407 4.23 -16.33 -6.02
CA PRO A 407 3.89 -15.02 -5.48
C PRO A 407 3.93 -15.04 -3.95
N ALA A 408 4.31 -13.92 -3.34
CA ALA A 408 4.07 -13.73 -1.91
C ALA A 408 2.55 -13.86 -1.67
N CYS A 409 2.18 -14.77 -0.77
CA CYS A 409 0.80 -15.15 -0.52
C CYS A 409 0.45 -14.88 0.94
N VAL A 410 -0.60 -14.11 1.18
CA VAL A 410 -1.22 -14.00 2.49
C VAL A 410 -2.57 -14.67 2.43
N ALA A 411 -2.78 -15.64 3.32
CA ALA A 411 -4.05 -16.33 3.48
C ALA A 411 -4.72 -15.85 4.78
N GLU A 412 -6.05 -15.72 4.77
CA GLU A 412 -6.85 -15.34 5.94
C GLU A 412 -8.15 -16.16 5.93
N ARG A 413 -8.49 -16.80 7.06
CA ARG A 413 -9.82 -17.38 7.26
C ARG A 413 -10.74 -16.30 7.83
N ARG A 414 -11.90 -16.10 7.19
CA ARG A 414 -12.91 -15.12 7.67
C ARG A 414 -13.49 -15.45 9.05
N SER A 415 -13.39 -16.70 9.48
CA SER A 415 -13.87 -17.18 10.78
C SER A 415 -13.12 -18.46 11.16
N ALA A 416 -12.98 -18.72 12.46
CA ALA A 416 -12.42 -19.96 12.99
C ALA A 416 -13.36 -21.17 12.83
N GLN A 417 -14.60 -20.97 12.38
CA GLN A 417 -15.58 -22.05 12.21
C GLN A 417 -15.23 -22.94 11.01
N PRO A 418 -15.40 -24.28 11.14
CA PRO A 418 -15.33 -25.19 9.99
C PRO A 418 -16.30 -24.74 8.90
N GLY A 419 -15.79 -24.53 7.68
CA GLY A 419 -16.58 -24.02 6.55
C GLY A 419 -16.54 -22.51 6.36
N ALA A 420 -15.76 -21.76 7.15
CA ALA A 420 -15.47 -20.37 6.84
C ALA A 420 -14.69 -20.26 5.52
N GLY A 421 -15.08 -19.30 4.67
CA GLY A 421 -14.37 -19.04 3.43
C GLY A 421 -12.92 -18.61 3.66
N LEU A 422 -12.03 -19.09 2.79
CA LEU A 422 -10.62 -18.69 2.77
C LEU A 422 -10.48 -17.47 1.85
N SER A 423 -9.86 -16.41 2.34
CA SER A 423 -9.44 -15.28 1.53
C SER A 423 -7.94 -15.38 1.30
N LEU A 424 -7.50 -15.28 0.05
CA LEU A 424 -6.09 -15.28 -0.32
C LEU A 424 -5.78 -13.99 -1.03
N ARG A 425 -4.57 -13.51 -0.82
CA ARG A 425 -4.01 -12.37 -1.51
C ARG A 425 -2.65 -12.76 -2.07
N LEU A 426 -2.53 -12.80 -3.39
CA LEU A 426 -1.31 -13.15 -4.09
C LEU A 426 -0.68 -11.89 -4.66
N ASN A 427 0.58 -11.61 -4.35
CA ASN A 427 1.33 -10.55 -4.99
C ASN A 427 1.95 -11.07 -6.29
N CYS A 428 1.34 -10.72 -7.43
CA CYS A 428 1.75 -11.18 -8.76
C CYS A 428 2.48 -10.09 -9.55
N TYR A 429 3.12 -9.15 -8.86
CA TYR A 429 3.81 -8.03 -9.47
C TYR A 429 4.91 -8.48 -10.46
N GLY A 430 4.99 -7.81 -11.61
CA GLY A 430 5.99 -8.06 -12.66
C GLY A 430 5.76 -9.34 -13.48
N ALA A 431 5.23 -10.39 -12.85
CA ALA A 431 4.92 -11.67 -13.46
C ALA A 431 3.95 -11.54 -14.65
N LEU A 432 2.79 -10.92 -14.42
CA LEU A 432 1.75 -10.82 -15.44
C LEU A 432 2.07 -9.75 -16.50
N ALA A 433 2.66 -8.61 -16.08
CA ALA A 433 2.99 -7.49 -16.97
C ALA A 433 4.20 -7.75 -17.89
N ALA A 434 5.15 -8.61 -17.51
CA ALA A 434 6.24 -9.03 -18.38
C ALA A 434 5.78 -9.97 -19.49
N LEU A 435 4.70 -10.73 -19.25
CA LEU A 435 4.27 -11.84 -20.09
C LEU A 435 3.03 -11.49 -20.95
N ALA A 436 2.19 -10.55 -20.50
CA ALA A 436 1.00 -10.11 -21.24
C ALA A 436 1.31 -9.30 -22.52
N ARG A 437 2.56 -8.85 -22.72
CA ARG A 437 2.93 -8.02 -23.87
C ARG A 437 2.90 -8.73 -25.22
N SER A 438 2.72 -10.07 -25.29
CA SER A 438 2.81 -10.76 -26.58
C SER A 438 1.88 -11.95 -26.84
N ALA A 439 1.02 -12.42 -25.92
CA ALA A 439 0.36 -13.71 -26.10
C ALA A 439 -1.04 -13.86 -25.48
N SER A 440 -1.81 -14.81 -26.04
CA SER A 440 -2.98 -15.42 -25.41
C SER A 440 -2.52 -16.35 -24.28
N LEU A 441 -2.35 -15.79 -23.09
CA LEU A 441 -1.95 -16.53 -21.89
C LEU A 441 -3.17 -16.90 -21.04
N SER A 442 -3.06 -18.02 -20.34
CA SER A 442 -3.93 -18.39 -19.24
C SER A 442 -3.09 -18.63 -17.98
N ALA A 443 -3.65 -18.30 -16.82
CA ALA A 443 -3.01 -18.53 -15.55
C ALA A 443 -3.82 -19.53 -14.72
N ARG A 444 -3.15 -20.37 -13.96
CA ARG A 444 -3.75 -21.20 -12.92
C ARG A 444 -3.14 -20.84 -11.59
N ILE A 445 -3.97 -20.74 -10.58
CA ILE A 445 -3.55 -20.53 -9.20
C ILE A 445 -3.56 -21.88 -8.53
N ILE A 446 -2.40 -22.29 -8.02
CA ILE A 446 -2.18 -23.57 -7.38
C ILE A 446 -1.84 -23.29 -5.92
N LEU A 447 -2.76 -23.61 -5.04
CA LEU A 447 -2.52 -23.57 -3.61
C LEU A 447 -1.78 -24.82 -3.21
N VAL A 448 -0.64 -24.62 -2.57
CA VAL A 448 0.19 -25.68 -2.04
C VAL A 448 0.15 -25.64 -0.53
N HIS A 449 -0.02 -26.80 0.06
CA HIS A 449 0.17 -27.03 1.48
C HIS A 449 1.66 -27.30 1.71
N LEU A 450 2.27 -26.47 2.55
CA LEU A 450 3.61 -26.67 3.08
C LEU A 450 3.48 -27.77 4.14
N GLY A 451 3.67 -29.02 3.77
CA GLY A 451 3.66 -30.09 4.76
C GLY A 451 4.73 -29.84 5.81
N ASN A 452 4.40 -30.09 7.08
CA ASN A 452 5.41 -30.26 8.12
C ASN A 452 6.23 -31.50 7.77
N GLY A 453 7.39 -31.28 7.14
CA GLY A 453 8.40 -32.31 6.91
C GLY A 453 9.00 -32.83 8.21
#